data_AF-A0A7W7ZK81-F1
#
_entry.id   AF-A0A7W7ZK81-F1
#
_cell.length_a   1.000
_cell.length_b   1.000
_cell.length_c   1.000
_cell.angle_alpha   90.00
_cell.angle_beta   90.00
_cell.angle_gamma   90.00
#
_symmetry.space_group_name_H-M   'P 1'
#
loop_
_entity.id
_entity.type
_entity.pdbx_description
1 polymer ?
#
loop_
_entity_poly.entity_id
_entity_poly.type
_entity_poly.pdbx_seq_one_letter_code
_entity_poly.pdbx_strand_id
1 'polypeptide(L)'
;MNKIFSNGIPTSAQWTDIAKMSAVLEIVGSQPNSNHMYFPRSGGLDLAGSAPYKEEPGCLELKVGDHASEVVKPSALLFESFGTDLQWAYFRLECEPLQDSGAYTAPQGGSEEVVLLAPGKAYAPRSAWDNGEYEGKSLPISAHLITRSTGGGPLVIFSKGSSYNFSESDTYDGRHANLNAAEFRDYIQRSATSS
;
A
#
# COMPACT_ATOMS: atom_id res chain seq x y z
N MET A 1 16.15 -7.54 1.83
CA MET A 1 17.06 -6.45 1.38
C MET A 1 18.08 -6.87 0.32
N ASN A 2 18.86 -7.95 0.48
CA ASN A 2 19.88 -8.35 -0.53
C ASN A 2 19.33 -8.65 -1.94
N LYS A 3 18.05 -9.04 -2.06
CA LYS A 3 17.36 -9.20 -3.35
C LYS A 3 17.03 -7.87 -4.05
N ILE A 4 16.95 -6.78 -3.29
CA ILE A 4 16.62 -5.43 -3.76
C ILE A 4 17.91 -4.64 -4.01
N PHE A 5 18.88 -4.76 -3.10
CA PHE A 5 20.15 -4.06 -3.15
C PHE A 5 21.32 -5.05 -3.20
N SER A 6 21.86 -5.28 -4.39
CA SER A 6 22.99 -6.21 -4.61
C SER A 6 24.35 -5.63 -4.22
N ASN A 7 24.50 -4.30 -4.23
CA ASN A 7 25.78 -3.61 -3.99
C ASN A 7 25.84 -2.95 -2.60
N GLY A 8 25.14 -3.53 -1.62
CA GLY A 8 24.98 -2.95 -0.29
C GLY A 8 23.73 -2.06 -0.18
N ILE A 9 23.25 -1.86 1.04
CA ILE A 9 22.02 -1.13 1.33
C ILE A 9 22.32 0.38 1.32
N PRO A 10 21.66 1.17 0.46
CA PRO A 10 21.88 2.61 0.42
C PRO A 10 21.15 3.32 1.57
N THR A 11 21.57 4.55 1.89
CA THR A 11 20.87 5.41 2.85
C THR A 11 19.54 5.94 2.30
N SER A 12 19.43 6.09 0.98
CA SER A 12 18.19 6.45 0.28
C SER A 12 18.18 5.81 -1.12
N ALA A 13 17.01 5.39 -1.58
CA ALA A 13 16.77 4.98 -2.96
C ALA A 13 15.35 5.36 -3.41
N GLN A 14 15.16 5.61 -4.70
CA GLN A 14 13.87 6.01 -5.25
C GLN A 14 13.59 5.31 -6.58
N TRP A 15 12.33 4.91 -6.76
CA TRP A 15 11.79 4.37 -8.01
C TRP A 15 10.54 5.15 -8.40
N THR A 16 10.45 5.55 -9.67
CA THR A 16 9.28 6.23 -10.25
C THR A 16 8.65 5.43 -11.38
N ASP A 17 9.31 4.37 -11.84
CA ASP A 17 8.79 3.46 -12.86
C ASP A 17 7.89 2.40 -12.21
N ILE A 18 6.67 2.26 -12.72
CA ILE A 18 5.62 1.38 -12.15
C ILE A 18 6.06 -0.09 -12.07
N ALA A 19 6.78 -0.58 -13.08
CA ALA A 19 7.22 -1.97 -13.12
C ALA A 19 8.34 -2.21 -12.09
N LYS A 20 9.25 -1.25 -11.93
CA LYS A 20 10.29 -1.32 -10.88
C LYS A 20 9.68 -1.21 -9.47
N MET A 21 8.72 -0.29 -9.26
CA MET A 21 8.02 -0.18 -7.98
C MET A 21 7.33 -1.49 -7.61
N SER A 22 6.56 -2.07 -8.54
CA SER A 22 5.93 -3.38 -8.36
C SER A 22 6.94 -4.47 -8.06
N ALA A 23 8.05 -4.55 -8.80
CA ALA A 23 9.07 -5.58 -8.56
C ALA A 23 9.71 -5.47 -7.16
N VAL A 24 9.97 -4.26 -6.68
CA VAL A 24 10.48 -4.03 -5.32
C VAL A 24 9.43 -4.44 -4.28
N LEU A 25 8.19 -4.00 -4.43
CA LEU A 25 7.09 -4.31 -3.52
C LEU A 25 6.74 -5.81 -3.50
N GLU A 26 6.83 -6.50 -4.63
CA GLU A 26 6.70 -7.96 -4.70
C GLU A 26 7.79 -8.65 -3.89
N ILE A 27 9.04 -8.19 -3.97
CA ILE A 27 10.13 -8.73 -3.16
C ILE A 27 9.88 -8.47 -1.66
N VAL A 28 9.42 -7.27 -1.29
CA VAL A 28 9.09 -6.91 0.10
C VAL A 28 7.95 -7.80 0.63
N GLY A 29 6.89 -7.99 -0.15
CA GLY A 29 5.71 -8.75 0.26
C GLY A 29 5.91 -10.26 0.27
N SER A 30 6.75 -10.78 -0.63
CA SER A 30 7.05 -12.23 -0.74
C SER A 30 7.77 -12.82 0.48
N GLN A 31 8.21 -11.99 1.43
CA GLN A 31 8.85 -12.42 2.66
C GLN A 31 7.79 -12.52 3.77
N PRO A 32 7.33 -13.74 4.13
CA PRO A 32 6.22 -13.90 5.07
C PRO A 32 6.52 -13.26 6.42
N ASN A 33 5.53 -12.59 7.00
CA ASN A 33 5.60 -11.97 8.34
C ASN A 33 6.76 -10.98 8.55
N SER A 34 7.32 -10.43 7.47
CA SER A 34 8.50 -9.57 7.56
C SER A 34 8.17 -8.09 7.62
N ASN A 35 7.03 -7.69 7.06
CA ASN A 35 6.65 -6.29 6.88
C ASN A 35 5.28 -5.98 7.49
N HIS A 36 5.04 -4.70 7.74
CA HIS A 36 3.73 -4.16 8.06
C HIS A 36 3.59 -2.81 7.34
N MET A 37 2.51 -2.65 6.58
CA MET A 37 2.18 -1.46 5.79
C MET A 37 1.14 -0.64 6.52
N TYR A 38 1.40 0.65 6.70
CA TYR A 38 0.51 1.62 7.32
C TYR A 38 -0.14 2.50 6.26
N PHE A 39 -1.44 2.77 6.44
CA PHE A 39 -2.23 3.60 5.54
C PHE A 39 -2.26 5.07 6.01
N PRO A 40 -2.50 6.03 5.09
CA PRO A 40 -2.44 7.46 5.39
C PRO A 40 -3.37 7.93 6.52
N ARG A 41 -4.45 7.20 6.80
CA ARG A 41 -5.50 7.65 7.73
C ARG A 41 -5.57 6.83 9.00
N SER A 42 -5.57 5.50 8.89
CA SER A 42 -5.56 4.60 10.03
C SER A 42 -5.37 3.15 9.58
N GLY A 43 -5.01 2.29 10.53
CA GLY A 43 -4.84 0.87 10.31
C GLY A 43 -3.54 0.50 9.59
N GLY A 44 -3.37 -0.80 9.40
CA GLY A 44 -2.25 -1.37 8.71
C GLY A 44 -2.51 -2.82 8.32
N LEU A 45 -1.89 -3.26 7.25
CA LEU A 45 -1.98 -4.62 6.72
C LEU A 45 -0.59 -5.10 6.32
N ASP A 46 -0.43 -6.41 6.22
CA ASP A 46 0.84 -6.96 5.73
C ASP A 46 0.80 -7.04 4.22
N LEU A 47 1.84 -6.52 3.57
CA LEU A 47 1.99 -6.68 2.12
C LEU A 47 2.41 -8.13 1.83
N ALA A 48 1.66 -8.80 0.96
CA ALA A 48 1.96 -10.14 0.45
C ALA A 48 2.59 -10.12 -0.95
N GLY A 49 2.43 -9.02 -1.69
CA GLY A 49 3.00 -8.83 -3.01
C GLY A 49 2.38 -7.63 -3.75
N SER A 50 2.86 -7.37 -4.96
CA SER A 50 2.34 -6.29 -5.80
C SER A 50 2.45 -6.62 -7.29
N ALA A 51 1.45 -6.18 -8.06
CA ALA A 51 1.47 -6.26 -9.52
C ALA A 51 0.95 -4.95 -10.14
N PRO A 52 1.35 -4.61 -11.38
CA PRO A 52 0.67 -3.57 -12.14
C PRO A 52 -0.81 -3.93 -12.29
N TYR A 53 -1.69 -3.00 -11.94
CA TYR A 53 -3.11 -3.21 -12.00
C TYR A 53 -3.61 -3.11 -13.44
N LYS A 54 -4.29 -4.15 -13.91
CA LYS A 54 -4.65 -4.28 -15.33
C LYS A 54 -5.82 -3.40 -15.75
N GLU A 55 -6.70 -3.09 -14.80
CA GLU A 55 -7.93 -2.34 -15.10
C GLU A 55 -7.67 -0.84 -15.25
N GLU A 56 -6.63 -0.32 -14.59
CA GLU A 56 -6.26 1.10 -14.64
C GLU A 56 -4.75 1.26 -14.81
N PRO A 57 -4.29 1.62 -16.03
CA PRO A 57 -2.88 1.88 -16.29
C PRO A 57 -2.27 2.90 -15.34
N GLY A 58 -1.06 2.61 -14.86
CA GLY A 58 -0.36 3.45 -13.89
C GLY A 58 -0.72 3.17 -12.43
N CYS A 59 -1.63 2.22 -12.17
CA CYS A 59 -1.96 1.78 -10.81
C CYS A 59 -1.24 0.48 -10.45
N LEU A 60 -1.10 0.23 -9.15
CA LEU A 60 -0.66 -1.03 -8.58
C LEU A 60 -1.79 -1.68 -7.81
N GLU A 61 -1.85 -3.00 -7.89
CA GLU A 61 -2.56 -3.86 -6.95
C GLU A 61 -1.56 -4.30 -5.87
N LEU A 62 -1.86 -3.97 -4.63
CA LEU A 62 -1.13 -4.42 -3.44
C LEU A 62 -1.93 -5.54 -2.79
N LYS A 63 -1.34 -6.73 -2.72
CA LYS A 63 -1.98 -7.89 -2.11
C LYS A 63 -1.79 -7.81 -0.60
N VAL A 64 -2.89 -7.85 0.16
CA VAL A 64 -2.88 -7.64 1.62
C VAL A 64 -3.52 -8.77 2.43
N GLY A 65 -3.91 -9.86 1.77
CA GLY A 65 -4.48 -11.05 2.39
C GLY A 65 -5.06 -12.02 1.36
N ASP A 66 -5.72 -13.07 1.84
CA ASP A 66 -6.40 -14.03 0.98
C ASP A 66 -7.67 -13.37 0.42
N HIS A 67 -7.67 -13.09 -0.89
CA HIS A 67 -8.78 -12.48 -1.65
C HIS A 67 -9.09 -11.00 -1.36
N ALA A 68 -8.14 -10.25 -0.77
CA ALA A 68 -8.25 -8.81 -0.60
C ALA A 68 -7.05 -8.09 -1.22
N SER A 69 -7.29 -6.96 -1.88
CA SER A 69 -6.23 -6.14 -2.47
C SER A 69 -6.56 -4.66 -2.39
N GLU A 70 -5.50 -3.86 -2.27
CA GLU A 70 -5.54 -2.41 -2.28
C GLU A 70 -5.05 -1.91 -3.64
N VAL A 71 -5.86 -1.12 -4.33
CA VAL A 71 -5.48 -0.47 -5.59
C VAL A 71 -5.07 0.96 -5.29
N VAL A 72 -3.86 1.31 -5.72
CA VAL A 72 -3.24 2.62 -5.52
C VAL A 72 -2.64 3.15 -6.81
N LYS A 73 -2.55 4.47 -6.95
CA LYS A 73 -1.85 5.14 -8.06
C LYS A 73 -0.54 5.75 -7.58
N PRO A 74 0.58 5.02 -7.63
CA PRO A 74 1.82 5.51 -7.07
C PRO A 74 2.50 6.54 -7.99
N SER A 75 3.09 7.56 -7.38
CA SER A 75 3.97 8.53 -8.06
C SER A 75 5.46 8.23 -7.79
N ALA A 76 5.79 7.70 -6.60
CA ALA A 76 7.14 7.27 -6.25
C ALA A 76 7.14 6.23 -5.12
N LEU A 77 8.09 5.31 -5.19
CA LEU A 77 8.50 4.47 -4.06
C LEU A 77 9.86 4.96 -3.58
N LEU A 78 9.95 5.29 -2.30
CA LEU A 78 11.18 5.67 -1.63
C LEU A 78 11.59 4.56 -0.67
N PHE A 79 12.89 4.37 -0.52
CA PHE A 79 13.49 3.59 0.55
C PHE A 79 14.44 4.48 1.32
N GLU A 80 14.38 4.42 2.64
CA GLU A 80 15.22 5.21 3.53
C GLU A 80 15.83 4.31 4.61
N SER A 81 17.13 4.48 4.86
CA SER A 81 17.84 3.83 5.96
C SER A 81 18.78 4.80 6.67
N PHE A 82 19.18 4.44 7.90
CA PHE A 82 19.90 5.32 8.83
C PHE A 82 21.20 4.70 9.34
N GLY A 83 21.89 3.94 8.49
CA GLY A 83 23.16 3.28 8.81
C GLY A 83 23.04 1.76 8.81
N THR A 84 23.76 1.10 9.71
CA THR A 84 23.77 -0.37 9.81
C THR A 84 22.54 -0.94 10.52
N ASP A 85 21.84 -0.11 11.29
CA ASP A 85 20.60 -0.52 11.94
C ASP A 85 19.41 -0.34 10.99
N LEU A 86 18.87 -1.47 10.53
CA LEU A 86 17.73 -1.52 9.63
C LEU A 86 16.39 -1.51 10.37
N GLN A 87 16.37 -1.50 11.71
CA GLN A 87 15.13 -1.44 12.49
C GLN A 87 14.31 -0.19 12.21
N TRP A 88 14.95 0.88 11.76
CA TRP A 88 14.29 2.14 11.37
C TRP A 88 14.18 2.32 9.87
N ALA A 89 14.64 1.37 9.06
CA ALA A 89 14.54 1.45 7.62
C ALA A 89 13.09 1.21 7.16
N TYR A 90 12.67 1.96 6.15
CA TYR A 90 11.30 1.87 5.65
C TYR A 90 11.23 2.10 4.14
N PHE A 91 10.14 1.61 3.57
CA PHE A 91 9.67 2.06 2.28
C PHE A 91 8.53 3.06 2.45
N ARG A 92 8.47 4.07 1.60
CA ARG A 92 7.36 5.03 1.53
C ARG A 92 6.85 5.09 0.10
N LEU A 93 5.59 4.72 -0.09
CA LEU A 93 4.91 4.73 -1.38
C LEU A 93 4.04 5.98 -1.44
N GLU A 94 4.47 6.99 -2.19
CA GLU A 94 3.68 8.18 -2.46
C GLU A 94 2.60 7.86 -3.48
N CYS A 95 1.33 8.13 -3.14
CA CYS A 95 0.19 7.84 -4.00
C CYS A 95 -0.63 9.09 -4.32
N GLU A 96 -1.01 9.20 -5.58
CA GLU A 96 -1.99 10.16 -6.05
C GLU A 96 -3.41 9.66 -5.77
N PRO A 97 -4.40 10.57 -5.65
CA PRO A 97 -5.81 10.21 -5.64
C PRO A 97 -6.23 9.43 -6.89
N LEU A 98 -6.99 8.36 -6.70
CA LEU A 98 -7.72 7.68 -7.77
C LEU A 98 -9.05 8.40 -8.07
N GLN A 99 -9.50 8.26 -9.30
CA GLN A 99 -10.89 8.61 -9.63
C GLN A 99 -11.84 7.57 -9.03
N ASP A 100 -13.00 8.03 -8.60
CA ASP A 100 -14.07 7.16 -8.10
C ASP A 100 -14.46 6.14 -9.18
N SER A 101 -14.70 4.89 -8.76
CA SER A 101 -15.07 3.77 -9.63
C SER A 101 -16.43 3.95 -10.32
N GLY A 102 -17.27 4.84 -9.80
CA GLY A 102 -18.67 4.98 -10.20
C GLY A 102 -19.59 3.88 -9.67
N ALA A 103 -19.10 2.96 -8.84
CA ALA A 103 -19.92 1.89 -8.23
C ALA A 103 -20.93 2.43 -7.20
N TYR A 104 -20.71 3.65 -6.71
CA TYR A 104 -21.52 4.32 -5.70
C TYR A 104 -22.08 5.64 -6.22
N THR A 105 -23.27 6.02 -5.73
CA THR A 105 -23.92 7.30 -6.07
C THR A 105 -23.30 8.50 -5.37
N ALA A 106 -22.55 8.28 -4.28
CA ALA A 106 -21.83 9.32 -3.54
C ALA A 106 -20.39 8.85 -3.24
N PRO A 107 -19.41 9.77 -3.21
CA PRO A 107 -18.04 9.45 -2.85
C PRO A 107 -17.94 8.80 -1.47
N GLN A 108 -17.16 7.72 -1.36
CA GLN A 108 -17.02 6.94 -0.12
C GLN A 108 -16.00 7.53 0.86
N GLY A 109 -15.32 8.63 0.47
CA GLY A 109 -14.48 9.40 1.38
C GLY A 109 -13.08 8.80 1.54
N GLY A 110 -12.26 8.89 0.50
CA GLY A 110 -10.82 8.62 0.52
C GLY A 110 -10.40 7.16 0.32
N SER A 111 -11.33 6.23 0.45
CA SER A 111 -11.25 4.92 -0.18
C SER A 111 -12.64 4.44 -0.55
N GLU A 112 -12.72 3.46 -1.44
CA GLU A 112 -13.95 2.76 -1.77
C GLU A 112 -13.68 1.24 -1.83
N GLU A 113 -14.53 0.44 -1.22
CA GLU A 113 -14.50 -1.02 -1.38
C GLU A 113 -15.44 -1.39 -2.53
N VAL A 114 -14.96 -2.11 -3.53
CA VAL A 114 -15.72 -2.46 -4.72
C VAL A 114 -15.46 -3.90 -5.13
N VAL A 115 -16.35 -4.45 -5.93
CA VAL A 115 -16.21 -5.78 -6.53
C VAL A 115 -15.82 -5.63 -7.99
N LEU A 116 -14.65 -6.15 -8.34
CA LEU A 116 -14.30 -6.37 -9.74
C LEU A 116 -14.94 -7.68 -10.19
N LEU A 117 -15.96 -7.58 -11.04
CA LEU A 117 -16.71 -8.76 -11.51
C LEU A 117 -15.89 -9.61 -12.50
N ALA A 118 -15.15 -8.97 -13.38
CA ALA A 118 -14.21 -9.59 -14.30
C ALA A 118 -13.27 -8.51 -14.88
N PRO A 119 -12.10 -8.89 -15.41
CA PRO A 119 -11.24 -7.97 -16.12
C PRO A 119 -11.97 -7.24 -17.26
N GLY A 120 -11.75 -5.94 -17.38
CA GLY A 120 -12.35 -5.04 -18.36
C GLY A 120 -13.81 -4.68 -18.09
N LYS A 121 -14.37 -5.00 -16.92
CA LYS A 121 -15.75 -4.64 -16.55
C LYS A 121 -15.80 -3.52 -15.51
N ALA A 122 -16.95 -2.83 -15.48
CA ALA A 122 -17.27 -1.87 -14.44
C ALA A 122 -17.30 -2.53 -13.05
N TYR A 123 -17.00 -1.73 -12.04
CA TYR A 123 -17.04 -2.12 -10.64
C TYR A 123 -18.48 -2.20 -10.13
N ALA A 124 -18.75 -3.21 -9.30
CA ALA A 124 -19.98 -3.30 -8.51
C ALA A 124 -19.72 -2.82 -7.07
N PRO A 125 -20.75 -2.35 -6.35
CA PRO A 125 -20.62 -1.99 -4.94
C PRO A 125 -20.31 -3.21 -4.07
N ARG A 126 -19.71 -2.98 -2.89
CA ARG A 126 -19.38 -4.01 -1.88
C ARG A 126 -20.55 -4.90 -1.52
N SER A 127 -21.77 -4.36 -1.48
CA SER A 127 -22.98 -5.12 -1.19
C SER A 127 -23.19 -6.30 -2.13
N ALA A 128 -22.65 -6.26 -3.35
CA ALA A 128 -22.68 -7.39 -4.27
C ALA A 128 -21.89 -8.59 -3.74
N TRP A 129 -20.74 -8.33 -3.09
CA TRP A 129 -19.94 -9.36 -2.42
C TRP A 129 -20.69 -9.98 -1.25
N ASP A 130 -21.24 -9.13 -0.38
CA ASP A 130 -21.93 -9.58 0.83
C ASP A 130 -23.19 -10.39 0.51
N ASN A 131 -23.89 -10.05 -0.57
CA ASN A 131 -25.08 -10.77 -1.04
C ASN A 131 -24.75 -12.01 -1.91
N GLY A 132 -23.52 -12.13 -2.40
CA GLY A 132 -23.12 -13.15 -3.36
C GLY A 132 -23.75 -13.00 -4.76
N GLU A 133 -24.35 -11.84 -5.06
CA GLU A 133 -24.96 -11.53 -6.35
C GLU A 133 -24.90 -10.04 -6.74
N TYR A 134 -25.00 -9.76 -8.03
CA TYR A 134 -25.16 -8.41 -8.59
C TYR A 134 -26.23 -8.43 -9.69
N GLU A 135 -27.21 -7.52 -9.62
CA GLU A 135 -28.32 -7.43 -10.58
C GLU A 135 -29.09 -8.76 -10.79
N GLY A 136 -29.34 -9.51 -9.71
CA GLY A 136 -30.08 -10.78 -9.77
C GLY A 136 -29.26 -11.97 -10.30
N LYS A 137 -27.94 -11.83 -10.43
CA LYS A 137 -27.03 -12.90 -10.90
C LYS A 137 -25.95 -13.16 -9.88
N SER A 138 -25.72 -14.43 -9.56
CA SER A 138 -24.61 -14.84 -8.70
C SER A 138 -23.28 -14.28 -9.18
N LEU A 139 -22.42 -13.89 -8.25
CA LEU A 139 -21.10 -13.40 -8.58
C LEU A 139 -20.29 -14.49 -9.31
N PRO A 140 -19.52 -14.12 -10.35
CA PRO A 140 -18.61 -15.05 -10.98
C PRO A 140 -17.53 -15.50 -9.97
N ILE A 141 -16.99 -16.71 -10.17
CA ILE A 141 -15.89 -17.23 -9.35
C ILE A 141 -14.63 -16.33 -9.44
N SER A 142 -14.49 -15.58 -10.53
CA SER A 142 -13.45 -14.59 -10.74
C SER A 142 -13.74 -13.23 -10.12
N ALA A 143 -14.81 -13.08 -9.33
CA ALA A 143 -15.08 -11.83 -8.63
C ALA A 143 -14.02 -11.62 -7.54
N HIS A 144 -13.56 -10.38 -7.40
CA HIS A 144 -12.57 -10.00 -6.41
C HIS A 144 -13.02 -8.76 -5.65
N LEU A 145 -12.88 -8.79 -4.32
CA LEU A 145 -13.07 -7.62 -3.49
C LEU A 145 -11.80 -6.77 -3.50
N ILE A 146 -11.95 -5.49 -3.79
CA ILE A 146 -10.87 -4.53 -3.95
C ILE A 146 -11.18 -3.28 -3.17
N THR A 147 -10.22 -2.80 -2.39
CA THR A 147 -10.25 -1.45 -1.83
C THR A 147 -9.46 -0.53 -2.77
N ARG A 148 -10.03 0.60 -3.19
CA ARG A 148 -9.35 1.59 -4.03
C ARG A 148 -9.04 2.83 -3.19
N SER A 149 -7.81 3.32 -3.23
CA SER A 149 -7.38 4.53 -2.51
C SER A 149 -7.73 5.81 -3.29
N THR A 150 -8.99 6.26 -3.20
CA THR A 150 -9.47 7.48 -3.89
C THR A 150 -8.97 8.77 -3.25
N GLY A 151 -8.51 8.74 -2.01
CA GLY A 151 -7.94 9.88 -1.31
C GLY A 151 -6.43 10.09 -1.57
N GLY A 152 -5.75 9.07 -2.11
CA GLY A 152 -4.29 9.06 -2.23
C GLY A 152 -3.58 9.14 -0.88
N GLY A 153 -2.36 9.67 -0.90
CA GLY A 153 -1.51 9.86 0.27
C GLY A 153 -0.45 8.76 0.44
N PRO A 154 0.54 8.99 1.31
CA PRO A 154 1.67 8.08 1.45
C PRO A 154 1.32 6.84 2.25
N LEU A 155 1.71 5.66 1.76
CA LEU A 155 1.78 4.45 2.55
C LEU A 155 3.21 4.27 3.04
N VAL A 156 3.41 3.75 4.26
CA VAL A 156 4.75 3.42 4.76
C VAL A 156 4.83 1.96 5.15
N ILE A 157 5.92 1.30 4.80
CA ILE A 157 6.13 -0.13 5.01
C ILE A 157 7.40 -0.29 5.85
N PHE A 158 7.24 -0.82 7.04
CA PHE A 158 8.33 -1.12 7.96
C PHE A 158 8.49 -2.63 8.14
N SER A 159 9.65 -3.07 8.61
CA SER A 159 9.76 -4.45 9.10
C SER A 159 8.88 -4.66 10.34
N LYS A 160 8.29 -5.85 10.52
CA LYS A 160 7.43 -6.14 11.69
C LYS A 160 8.12 -5.90 13.03
N GLY A 161 9.41 -6.20 13.11
CA GLY A 161 10.24 -5.96 14.29
C GLY A 161 10.85 -4.54 14.35
N SER A 162 10.34 -3.58 13.58
CA SER A 162 10.83 -2.21 13.62
C SER A 162 10.45 -1.54 14.94
N SER A 163 11.32 -0.68 15.44
CA SER A 163 11.02 0.16 16.61
C SER A 163 9.86 1.12 16.35
N TYR A 164 9.60 1.46 15.09
CA TYR A 164 8.40 2.19 14.69
C TYR A 164 7.13 1.42 15.10
N ASN A 165 7.05 0.13 14.76
CA ASN A 165 5.87 -0.69 15.09
C ASN A 165 5.63 -0.83 16.60
N PHE A 166 6.68 -0.87 17.43
CA PHE A 166 6.57 -1.01 18.89
C PHE A 166 6.21 0.28 19.62
N SER A 167 6.22 1.44 18.95
CA SER A 167 5.65 2.68 19.46
C SER A 167 4.11 2.67 19.33
N GLU A 168 3.48 1.67 19.97
CA GLU A 168 2.10 1.23 19.71
C GLU A 168 0.99 2.26 20.00
N SER A 169 1.23 3.32 20.78
CA SER A 169 0.19 4.32 21.05
C SER A 169 -0.04 5.31 19.89
N ASP A 170 0.88 5.35 18.93
CA ASP A 170 1.14 6.56 18.16
C ASP A 170 1.25 6.35 16.64
N THR A 171 1.40 5.12 16.14
CA THR A 171 1.69 4.89 14.69
C THR A 171 0.47 4.68 13.81
N TYR A 172 -0.69 4.40 14.40
CA TYR A 172 -1.97 4.28 13.68
C TYR A 172 -2.74 5.61 13.56
N ASP A 173 -2.15 6.71 14.00
CA ASP A 173 -2.70 8.06 13.88
C ASP A 173 -2.53 8.69 12.48
N GLY A 174 -1.86 7.97 11.57
CA GLY A 174 -1.62 8.44 10.20
C GLY A 174 -0.62 9.60 10.11
N ARG A 175 0.20 9.87 11.15
CA ARG A 175 1.15 11.02 11.18
C ARG A 175 2.05 11.14 9.96
N HIS A 176 2.40 10.00 9.34
CA HIS A 176 3.22 9.96 8.14
C HIS A 176 2.56 10.66 6.94
N ALA A 177 1.23 10.76 6.92
CA ALA A 177 0.47 11.49 5.91
C ALA A 177 0.45 13.01 6.12
N ASN A 178 0.72 13.48 7.34
CA ASN A 178 0.81 14.91 7.65
C ASN A 178 2.22 15.48 7.36
N LEU A 179 3.16 14.62 7.01
CA LEU A 179 4.56 14.97 6.74
C LEU A 179 4.90 14.63 5.29
N ASN A 180 5.65 15.51 4.63
CA ASN A 180 6.26 15.17 3.34
C ASN A 180 7.41 14.16 3.54
N ALA A 181 7.92 13.60 2.45
CA ALA A 181 8.95 12.55 2.52
C ALA A 181 10.22 12.98 3.30
N ALA A 182 10.67 14.22 3.16
CA ALA A 182 11.85 14.73 3.86
C ALA A 182 11.58 14.94 5.34
N GLU A 183 10.44 15.57 5.69
CA GLU A 183 10.03 15.76 7.09
C GLU A 183 9.82 14.43 7.82
N PHE A 184 9.25 13.44 7.14
CA PHE A 184 9.08 12.11 7.70
C PHE A 184 10.44 11.42 7.90
N ARG A 185 11.37 11.55 6.95
CA ARG A 185 12.75 11.05 7.12
C ARG A 185 13.43 11.66 8.33
N ASP A 186 13.36 12.97 8.49
CA ASP A 186 13.96 13.69 9.62
C ASP A 186 13.31 13.30 10.96
N TYR A 187 12.01 13.04 10.96
CA TYR A 187 11.29 12.49 12.11
C TYR A 187 11.84 11.11 12.50
N ILE A 188 11.90 10.17 11.55
CA ILE A 188 12.40 8.82 11.82
C ILE A 188 13.88 8.83 12.23
N GLN A 189 14.71 9.68 11.61
CA GLN A 189 16.12 9.81 11.97
C GLN A 189 16.30 10.24 13.42
N ARG A 190 15.54 11.24 13.89
CA ARG A 190 15.60 11.69 15.28
C ARG A 190 15.22 10.57 16.24
N SER A 191 14.17 9.81 15.93
CA SER A 191 13.77 8.65 16.71
C SER A 191 14.86 7.59 16.75
N ALA A 192 15.49 7.29 15.61
CA ALA A 192 16.59 6.32 15.52
C ALA A 192 17.82 6.71 16.35
N THR A 193 18.18 8.00 16.36
CA THR A 193 19.33 8.50 17.15
C THR A 193 19.06 8.64 18.64
N SER A 194 17.79 8.62 19.06
CA SER A 194 17.38 8.78 20.46
C SER A 194 17.07 7.44 21.15
N SER A 195 17.23 6.32 20.43
CA SER A 195 16.93 4.95 20.88
C SER A 195 18.17 4.21 21.40
#